data_AF-A0A815VSL4-F1
#
_entry.id   AF-A0A815VSL4-F1
#
_cell.length_a   1.000
_cell.length_b   1.000
_cell.length_c   1.000
_cell.angle_alpha   90.00
_cell.angle_beta   90.00
_cell.angle_gamma   90.00
#
_symmetry.space_group_name_H-M   'P 1'
#
loop_
_entity.id
_entity.type
_entity.pdbx_description
1 polymer ?
#
loop_
_entity_poly.entity_id
_entity_poly.type
_entity_poly.pdbx_seq_one_letter_code
_entity_poly.pdbx_strand_id
1 'polypeptide(L)'
;EDGFEISVSHANIERVTNALLSSGIAQMAGLGARDSLRLEAGLCLYGNDIDEQTTPIEADLAWTIGKRRRQLADFPGAKIILEQLKTGPSRKRVGIKSIGSCPRSGAEIRSGRGENDHIIGKVTSGCPSPSLKLLNIGMAYIETPYAKIGNKVAVNVRNRTMDAEIVKMPFVPANYYKAPTKTCRYPLGIETGKILDSAFSSSSHINDSTVASKARIRNEIYGWCPFNKISSTTYEYIQIDLVNLTVITLIELQGKFSLTPNEQFADAFQIEYRRDRKQKWIKYKDFSEQYILSGNVNSYIPTIRDILPAIIAQEIRIIPIVTGLIPRHICMRLELYGCPYTGGLMSYTIPQGDKQFFDETYDGENQNGILKDGLGQLTDGIIAPDDNKQLIDVIQSKDQIECQWIGWKRQSDIKLNFYFDTIRNFTSIHVHTSNLFTHNIYAFHSITISNCNKNLNNSQMEFVILNDYINTNARFIHIYFMNQTNIISDCLNIIFTFN
;
A
#
# COMPACT_ATOMS: atom_id res chain seq x y z
N GLU A 1 -4.64 5.82 -20.16
CA GLU A 1 -3.36 6.45 -19.80
C GLU A 1 -3.41 7.11 -18.44
N ASP A 2 -2.24 7.35 -17.86
CA ASP A 2 -2.07 8.30 -16.78
C ASP A 2 -2.30 9.74 -17.27
N GLY A 3 -2.55 10.67 -16.35
CA GLY A 3 -2.73 12.07 -16.70
C GLY A 3 -3.31 12.91 -15.59
N PHE A 4 -3.37 14.21 -15.85
CA PHE A 4 -3.86 15.23 -14.92
C PHE A 4 -4.89 16.13 -15.60
N GLU A 5 -5.84 16.64 -14.83
CA GLU A 5 -6.66 17.78 -15.20
C GLU A 5 -6.19 18.99 -14.37
N ILE A 6 -5.88 20.09 -15.05
CA ILE A 6 -5.36 21.30 -14.42
C ILE A 6 -6.44 22.38 -14.47
N SER A 7 -7.06 22.65 -13.32
CA SER A 7 -8.00 23.76 -13.16
C SER A 7 -7.23 25.05 -12.89
N VAL A 8 -7.34 26.02 -13.80
CA VAL A 8 -6.63 27.31 -13.73
C VAL A 8 -7.59 28.47 -13.96
N SER A 9 -7.25 29.63 -13.40
CA SER A 9 -8.01 30.86 -13.67
C SER A 9 -7.87 31.27 -15.13
N HIS A 10 -8.92 31.89 -15.67
CA HIS A 10 -8.99 32.28 -17.09
C HIS A 10 -7.76 33.07 -17.56
N ALA A 11 -7.30 34.03 -16.75
CA ALA A 11 -6.14 34.87 -17.05
C ALA A 11 -4.81 34.10 -17.20
N ASN A 12 -4.74 32.86 -16.70
CA ASN A 12 -3.51 32.04 -16.72
C ASN A 12 -3.55 30.91 -17.76
N ILE A 13 -4.65 30.73 -18.50
CA ILE A 13 -4.81 29.60 -19.44
C ILE A 13 -3.68 29.59 -20.49
N GLU A 14 -3.49 30.70 -21.20
CA GLU A 14 -2.50 30.78 -22.27
C GLU A 14 -1.07 30.54 -21.75
N ARG A 15 -0.74 31.10 -20.58
CA ARG A 15 0.58 30.91 -19.95
C ARG A 15 0.84 29.44 -19.63
N VAL A 16 -0.12 28.76 -19.02
CA VAL A 16 0.02 27.33 -18.65
C VAL A 16 0.10 26.46 -19.90
N THR A 17 -0.77 26.68 -20.89
CA THR A 17 -0.75 25.94 -22.15
C THR A 17 0.57 26.09 -22.89
N ASN A 18 1.08 27.32 -23.04
CA ASN A 18 2.36 27.57 -23.71
C ASN A 18 3.54 26.95 -22.96
N ALA A 19 3.54 26.97 -21.63
CA ALA A 19 4.56 26.32 -20.83
C ALA A 19 4.59 24.79 -21.05
N LEU A 20 3.42 24.14 -21.10
CA LEU A 20 3.32 22.71 -21.37
C LEU A 20 3.81 22.36 -22.77
N LEU A 21 3.40 23.12 -23.79
CA LEU A 21 3.84 22.88 -25.17
C LEU A 21 5.34 23.11 -25.37
N SER A 22 5.92 24.06 -24.63
CA SER A 22 7.36 24.36 -24.67
C SER A 22 8.25 23.25 -24.11
N SER A 23 7.68 22.26 -23.42
CA SER A 23 8.43 21.10 -22.87
C SER A 23 8.99 20.17 -23.94
N GLY A 24 8.49 20.24 -25.17
CA GLY A 24 8.90 19.36 -26.28
C GLY A 24 8.33 17.93 -26.24
N ILE A 25 7.64 17.56 -25.16
CA ILE A 25 7.02 16.23 -25.00
C ILE A 25 5.49 16.24 -25.18
N ALA A 26 4.86 17.41 -25.09
CA ALA A 26 3.41 17.57 -25.19
C ALA A 26 2.97 17.96 -26.61
N GLN A 27 1.81 17.46 -27.03
CA GLN A 27 1.13 17.87 -28.27
C GLN A 27 -0.35 18.15 -27.98
N MET A 28 -0.94 19.08 -28.74
CA MET A 28 -2.38 19.33 -28.66
C MET A 28 -3.16 18.19 -29.30
N ALA A 29 -4.24 17.78 -28.65
CA ALA A 29 -5.16 16.78 -29.16
C ALA A 29 -6.58 17.35 -29.24
N GLY A 30 -7.22 17.20 -30.41
CA GLY A 30 -8.59 17.65 -30.64
C GLY A 30 -9.65 16.63 -30.22
N LEU A 31 -10.92 16.96 -30.45
CA LEU A 31 -12.06 16.14 -30.05
C LEU A 31 -12.09 14.74 -30.69
N GLY A 32 -11.63 14.60 -31.93
CA GLY A 32 -11.57 13.29 -32.61
C GLY A 32 -10.65 12.31 -31.89
N ALA A 33 -9.45 12.77 -31.50
CA ALA A 33 -8.51 11.96 -30.71
C ALA A 33 -9.05 11.65 -29.31
N ARG A 34 -9.71 12.63 -28.67
CA ARG A 34 -10.38 12.43 -27.38
C ARG A 34 -11.45 11.33 -27.45
N ASP A 35 -12.28 11.33 -28.49
CA ASP A 35 -13.34 10.34 -28.66
C ASP A 35 -12.80 8.93 -28.96
N SER A 36 -11.73 8.81 -29.76
CA SER A 36 -11.09 7.51 -29.97
C SER A 36 -10.44 6.97 -28.70
N LEU A 37 -9.70 7.80 -27.96
CA LEU A 37 -8.99 7.37 -26.74
C LEU A 37 -9.97 6.95 -25.63
N ARG A 38 -11.05 7.71 -25.40
CA ARG A 38 -12.06 7.33 -24.38
C ARG A 38 -12.76 6.03 -24.75
N LEU A 39 -13.03 5.81 -26.05
CA LEU A 39 -13.71 4.61 -26.52
C LEU A 39 -12.79 3.39 -26.34
N GLU A 40 -11.52 3.49 -26.72
CA GLU A 40 -10.49 2.47 -26.46
C GLU A 40 -10.39 2.13 -24.97
N ALA A 41 -10.43 3.14 -24.10
CA ALA A 41 -10.42 3.00 -22.63
C ALA A 41 -11.74 2.50 -22.03
N GLY A 42 -12.77 2.25 -22.84
CA GLY A 42 -14.06 1.74 -22.36
C GLY A 42 -14.91 2.73 -21.57
N LEU A 43 -14.60 4.04 -21.66
CA LEU A 43 -15.29 5.10 -20.94
C LEU A 43 -16.55 5.58 -21.67
N CYS A 44 -17.66 5.71 -20.93
CA CYS A 44 -18.94 6.17 -21.47
C CYS A 44 -18.90 7.66 -21.85
N LEU A 45 -19.58 8.01 -22.94
CA LEU A 45 -19.92 9.37 -23.30
C LEU A 45 -21.41 9.62 -23.01
N TYR A 46 -21.71 10.53 -22.08
CA TYR A 46 -23.10 10.90 -21.79
C TYR A 46 -23.79 11.50 -23.02
N GLY A 47 -25.06 11.17 -23.22
CA GLY A 47 -25.84 11.47 -24.43
C GLY A 47 -25.59 10.49 -25.59
N ASN A 48 -24.67 9.52 -25.43
CA ASN A 48 -24.43 8.45 -26.40
C ASN A 48 -24.55 7.07 -25.73
N ASP A 49 -23.65 6.77 -24.80
CA ASP A 49 -23.56 5.46 -24.15
C ASP A 49 -24.33 5.38 -22.83
N ILE A 50 -24.68 6.54 -22.27
CA ILE A 50 -25.54 6.67 -21.09
C ILE A 50 -26.39 7.94 -21.24
N ASP A 51 -27.61 7.87 -20.78
CA ASP A 51 -28.60 8.95 -20.76
C ASP A 51 -29.57 8.77 -19.57
N GLU A 52 -30.59 9.61 -19.49
CA GLU A 52 -31.61 9.57 -18.42
C GLU A 52 -32.46 8.29 -18.42
N GLN A 53 -32.46 7.52 -19.51
CA GLN A 53 -33.22 6.28 -19.68
C GLN A 53 -32.35 5.02 -19.45
N THR A 54 -31.07 5.19 -19.16
CA THR A 54 -30.14 4.08 -18.87
C THR A 54 -29.81 4.01 -17.39
N THR A 55 -29.99 2.84 -16.78
CA THR A 55 -29.57 2.65 -15.38
C THR A 55 -28.06 2.35 -15.27
N PRO A 56 -27.44 2.57 -14.11
CA PRO A 56 -26.05 2.15 -13.87
C PRO A 56 -25.83 0.64 -14.06
N ILE A 57 -26.86 -0.20 -13.90
CA ILE A 57 -26.73 -1.65 -14.02
C ILE A 57 -26.76 -2.07 -15.49
N GLU A 58 -27.69 -1.51 -16.28
CA GLU A 58 -27.68 -1.67 -17.74
C GLU A 58 -26.36 -1.18 -18.32
N ALA A 59 -25.80 -0.07 -17.82
CA ALA A 59 -24.55 0.52 -18.30
C ALA A 59 -23.26 -0.21 -17.86
N ASP A 60 -23.34 -1.29 -17.08
CA ASP A 60 -22.18 -1.95 -16.47
C ASP A 60 -21.33 -1.00 -15.57
N LEU A 61 -22.02 -0.07 -14.90
CA LEU A 61 -21.45 0.95 -14.01
C LEU A 61 -21.83 0.71 -12.54
N ALA A 62 -22.26 -0.50 -12.18
CA ALA A 62 -22.64 -0.86 -10.80
C ALA A 62 -21.55 -0.52 -9.77
N TRP A 63 -20.27 -0.56 -10.17
CA TRP A 63 -19.10 -0.25 -9.34
C TRP A 63 -19.10 1.19 -8.78
N THR A 64 -19.81 2.12 -9.43
CA THR A 64 -19.96 3.51 -8.98
C THR A 64 -20.84 3.65 -7.74
N ILE A 65 -21.66 2.63 -7.43
CA ILE A 65 -22.61 2.64 -6.32
C ILE A 65 -21.92 2.04 -5.09
N GLY A 66 -21.47 2.90 -4.17
CA GLY A 66 -20.79 2.48 -2.94
C GLY A 66 -21.65 1.58 -2.03
N LYS A 67 -20.99 0.66 -1.30
CA LYS A 67 -21.62 -0.37 -0.45
C LYS A 67 -22.65 0.21 0.53
N ARG A 68 -22.30 1.31 1.22
CA ARG A 68 -23.21 2.01 2.16
C ARG A 68 -24.52 2.45 1.48
N ARG A 69 -24.43 3.03 0.28
CA ARG A 69 -25.60 3.52 -0.48
C ARG A 69 -26.52 2.36 -0.87
N ARG A 70 -25.95 1.21 -1.22
CA ARG A 70 -26.72 -0.01 -1.53
C ARG A 70 -27.50 -0.52 -0.32
N GLN A 71 -26.92 -0.42 0.87
CA GLN A 71 -27.54 -0.87 2.13
C GLN A 71 -28.66 0.07 2.57
N LEU A 72 -28.45 1.38 2.47
CA LEU A 72 -29.41 2.38 2.93
C LEU A 72 -30.52 2.69 1.92
N ALA A 73 -30.31 2.38 0.64
CA ALA A 73 -31.22 2.72 -0.46
C ALA A 73 -31.55 4.23 -0.52
N ASP A 74 -30.64 5.09 -0.07
CA ASP A 74 -30.81 6.53 0.14
C ASP A 74 -30.41 7.37 -1.10
N PHE A 75 -30.73 6.90 -2.31
CA PHE A 75 -30.39 7.57 -3.57
C PHE A 75 -31.51 7.54 -4.62
N PRO A 76 -31.57 8.52 -5.55
CA PRO A 76 -32.59 8.56 -6.58
C PRO A 76 -32.61 7.27 -7.42
N GLY A 77 -33.80 6.69 -7.64
CA GLY A 77 -33.96 5.45 -8.41
C GLY A 77 -33.50 4.17 -7.71
N ALA A 78 -33.17 4.21 -6.41
CA ALA A 78 -32.64 3.06 -5.66
C ALA A 78 -33.50 1.79 -5.79
N LYS A 79 -34.82 1.91 -5.78
CA LYS A 79 -35.73 0.75 -5.93
C LYS A 79 -35.42 -0.06 -7.19
N ILE A 80 -35.38 0.59 -8.36
CA ILE A 80 -35.14 -0.04 -9.66
C ILE A 80 -33.71 -0.58 -9.73
N ILE A 81 -32.74 0.22 -9.29
CA ILE A 81 -31.32 -0.12 -9.39
C ILE A 81 -30.96 -1.32 -8.49
N LEU A 82 -31.50 -1.37 -7.27
CA LEU A 82 -31.29 -2.47 -6.33
C LEU A 82 -31.99 -3.76 -6.77
N GLU A 83 -33.13 -3.64 -7.45
CA GLU A 83 -33.80 -4.78 -8.07
C GLU A 83 -32.94 -5.36 -9.21
N GLN A 84 -32.49 -4.51 -10.14
CA GLN A 84 -31.60 -4.94 -11.24
C GLN A 84 -30.25 -5.50 -10.76
N LEU A 85 -29.73 -5.06 -9.62
CA LEU A 85 -28.54 -5.67 -9.01
C LEU A 85 -28.77 -7.13 -8.59
N LYS A 86 -30.00 -7.50 -8.25
CA LYS A 86 -30.37 -8.87 -7.85
C LYS A 86 -30.77 -9.73 -9.05
N THR A 87 -31.59 -9.19 -9.94
CA THR A 87 -32.20 -9.94 -11.05
C THR A 87 -31.43 -9.84 -12.36
N GLY A 88 -30.52 -8.88 -12.47
CA GLY A 88 -29.86 -8.52 -13.72
C GLY A 88 -30.74 -7.58 -14.57
N PRO A 89 -30.12 -6.81 -15.48
CA PRO A 89 -30.87 -5.95 -16.39
C PRO A 89 -31.38 -6.74 -17.61
N SER A 90 -32.42 -6.24 -18.30
CA SER A 90 -32.92 -6.84 -19.54
C SER A 90 -31.98 -6.63 -20.73
N ARG A 91 -31.23 -5.53 -20.72
CA ARG A 91 -30.17 -5.19 -21.68
C ARG A 91 -28.90 -4.76 -20.95
N LYS A 92 -27.75 -4.94 -21.59
CA LYS A 92 -26.45 -4.58 -21.03
C LYS A 92 -25.57 -3.86 -22.04
N ARG A 93 -24.82 -2.86 -21.57
CA ARG A 93 -23.76 -2.21 -22.34
C ARG A 93 -22.58 -3.17 -22.52
N VAL A 94 -22.14 -3.31 -23.75
CA VAL A 94 -21.05 -4.22 -24.16
C VAL A 94 -20.08 -3.53 -25.11
N GLY A 95 -18.85 -4.04 -25.18
CA GLY A 95 -17.91 -3.69 -26.23
C GLY A 95 -18.10 -4.57 -27.45
N ILE A 96 -17.94 -4.01 -28.63
CA ILE A 96 -17.99 -4.74 -29.91
C ILE A 96 -16.75 -4.45 -30.74
N LYS A 97 -16.26 -5.46 -31.46
CA LYS A 97 -15.33 -5.29 -32.59
C LYS A 97 -15.98 -5.77 -33.87
N SER A 98 -15.71 -5.12 -35.00
CA SER A 98 -16.25 -5.55 -36.30
C SER A 98 -15.19 -5.59 -37.40
N ILE A 99 -15.46 -6.40 -38.42
CA ILE A 99 -14.66 -6.46 -39.65
C ILE A 99 -15.37 -5.63 -40.73
N GLY A 100 -14.61 -4.86 -41.51
CA GLY A 100 -15.15 -4.04 -42.60
C GLY A 100 -15.41 -2.59 -42.18
N SER A 101 -16.66 -2.11 -42.30
CA SER A 101 -17.01 -0.75 -41.90
C SER A 101 -17.09 -0.62 -40.38
N CYS A 102 -16.85 0.60 -39.90
CA CYS A 102 -16.97 0.93 -38.49
C CYS A 102 -18.44 0.87 -38.04
N PRO A 103 -18.76 0.25 -36.88
CA PRO A 103 -20.09 0.36 -36.30
C PRO A 103 -20.34 1.82 -35.95
N ARG A 104 -21.49 2.37 -36.34
CA ARG A 104 -21.86 3.77 -36.10
C ARG A 104 -22.99 3.83 -35.10
N SER A 105 -23.08 4.92 -34.35
CA SER A 105 -24.20 5.18 -33.46
C SER A 105 -25.54 4.99 -34.18
N GLY A 106 -26.47 4.29 -33.54
CA GLY A 106 -27.77 3.92 -34.10
C GLY A 106 -27.82 2.65 -34.94
N ALA A 107 -26.67 2.06 -35.31
CA ALA A 107 -26.63 0.83 -36.10
C ALA A 107 -27.27 -0.34 -35.34
N GLU A 108 -28.14 -1.10 -36.02
CA GLU A 108 -28.82 -2.27 -35.45
C GLU A 108 -27.85 -3.45 -35.30
N ILE A 109 -28.02 -4.17 -34.19
CA ILE A 109 -27.31 -5.43 -33.91
C ILE A 109 -28.31 -6.58 -33.99
N ARG A 110 -27.95 -7.62 -34.73
CA ARG A 110 -28.77 -8.80 -34.98
C ARG A 110 -28.08 -10.06 -34.46
N SER A 111 -28.88 -11.06 -34.09
CA SER A 111 -28.39 -12.36 -33.62
C SER A 111 -27.60 -13.14 -34.67
N GLY A 112 -27.81 -12.85 -35.95
CA GLY A 112 -27.07 -13.42 -37.07
C GLY A 112 -27.09 -12.51 -38.31
N ARG A 113 -26.68 -13.06 -39.46
CA ARG A 113 -26.53 -12.33 -40.73
C ARG A 113 -27.82 -12.17 -41.56
N GLY A 114 -28.87 -12.91 -41.24
CA GLY A 114 -30.12 -12.92 -41.98
C GLY A 114 -30.88 -11.59 -41.89
N GLU A 115 -31.54 -11.20 -42.98
CA GLU A 115 -32.41 -10.01 -42.99
C GLU A 115 -33.64 -10.13 -42.08
N ASN A 116 -33.99 -11.34 -41.65
CA ASN A 116 -35.06 -11.61 -40.70
C ASN A 116 -34.55 -12.01 -39.31
N ASP A 117 -33.24 -11.94 -39.06
CA ASP A 117 -32.68 -12.27 -37.75
C ASP A 117 -33.08 -11.23 -36.70
N HIS A 118 -33.32 -11.71 -35.48
CA HIS A 118 -33.83 -10.91 -34.37
C HIS A 118 -32.89 -9.73 -34.08
N ILE A 119 -33.46 -8.53 -33.97
CA ILE A 119 -32.74 -7.32 -33.57
C ILE A 119 -32.58 -7.37 -32.06
N ILE A 120 -31.33 -7.54 -31.63
CA ILE A 120 -30.97 -7.77 -30.22
C ILE A 120 -30.36 -6.55 -29.55
N GLY A 121 -30.12 -5.47 -30.30
CA GLY A 121 -29.48 -4.29 -29.74
C GLY A 121 -29.17 -3.18 -30.74
N LYS A 122 -28.51 -2.13 -30.24
CA LYS A 122 -28.06 -0.99 -31.04
C LYS A 122 -26.70 -0.49 -30.57
N VAL A 123 -25.89 -0.06 -31.53
CA VAL A 123 -24.60 0.61 -31.31
C VAL A 123 -24.84 2.02 -30.77
N THR A 124 -24.10 2.42 -29.74
CA THR A 124 -24.14 3.76 -29.16
C THR A 124 -22.96 4.62 -29.60
N SER A 125 -21.76 4.03 -29.67
CA SER A 125 -20.52 4.69 -30.08
C SER A 125 -19.69 3.77 -30.98
N GLY A 126 -18.90 4.33 -31.89
CA GLY A 126 -17.94 3.53 -32.65
C GLY A 126 -16.99 4.34 -33.53
N CYS A 127 -15.72 3.93 -33.52
CA CYS A 127 -14.66 4.47 -34.37
C CYS A 127 -13.58 3.41 -34.68
N PRO A 128 -12.77 3.61 -35.72
CA PRO A 128 -11.51 2.86 -35.87
C PRO A 128 -10.57 3.19 -34.71
N SER A 129 -9.92 2.18 -34.14
CA SER A 129 -8.93 2.32 -33.06
C SER A 129 -7.52 2.47 -33.63
N PRO A 130 -6.86 3.66 -33.51
CA PRO A 130 -5.47 3.81 -33.91
C PRO A 130 -4.53 2.86 -33.16
N SER A 131 -4.75 2.65 -31.86
CA SER A 131 -3.90 1.81 -31.00
C SER A 131 -3.97 0.33 -31.36
N LEU A 132 -5.10 -0.13 -31.92
CA LEU A 132 -5.33 -1.52 -32.32
C LEU A 132 -5.24 -1.72 -33.84
N LYS A 133 -4.32 -0.99 -34.50
CA LYS A 133 -4.05 -1.11 -35.95
C LYS A 133 -5.29 -0.91 -36.82
N LEU A 134 -6.09 0.11 -36.50
CA LEU A 134 -7.34 0.48 -37.18
C LEU A 134 -8.45 -0.59 -37.10
N LEU A 135 -8.42 -1.46 -36.09
CA LEU A 135 -9.55 -2.31 -35.77
C LEU A 135 -10.77 -1.45 -35.42
N ASN A 136 -11.93 -1.76 -36.01
CA ASN A 136 -13.17 -1.06 -35.67
C ASN A 136 -13.70 -1.54 -34.33
N ILE A 137 -13.89 -0.61 -33.40
CA ILE A 137 -14.44 -0.86 -32.08
C ILE A 137 -15.69 0.00 -31.85
N GLY A 138 -16.54 -0.44 -30.92
CA GLY A 138 -17.72 0.31 -30.54
C GLY A 138 -18.31 -0.14 -29.22
N MET A 139 -19.23 0.67 -28.70
CA MET A 139 -20.09 0.31 -27.58
C MET A 139 -21.51 0.12 -28.07
N ALA A 140 -22.26 -0.73 -27.38
CA ALA A 140 -23.64 -1.01 -27.72
C ALA A 140 -24.43 -1.46 -26.50
N TYR A 141 -25.76 -1.32 -26.55
CA TYR A 141 -26.66 -2.06 -25.67
C TYR A 141 -27.22 -3.26 -26.41
N ILE A 142 -27.16 -4.41 -25.75
CA ILE A 142 -27.66 -5.67 -26.27
C ILE A 142 -28.51 -6.38 -25.21
N GLU A 143 -29.51 -7.15 -25.64
CA GLU A 143 -30.26 -8.04 -24.77
C GLU A 143 -29.32 -8.98 -24.00
N THR A 144 -29.54 -9.11 -22.68
CA THR A 144 -28.63 -9.81 -21.75
C THR A 144 -28.26 -11.25 -22.18
N PRO A 145 -29.17 -12.07 -22.74
CA PRO A 145 -28.83 -13.40 -23.24
C PRO A 145 -27.71 -13.43 -24.30
N TYR A 146 -27.53 -12.34 -25.05
CA TYR A 146 -26.53 -12.22 -26.11
C TYR A 146 -25.25 -11.50 -25.68
N ALA A 147 -25.20 -10.95 -24.47
CA ALA A 147 -24.10 -10.11 -23.96
C ALA A 147 -22.82 -10.86 -23.57
N LYS A 148 -22.76 -12.18 -23.77
CA LYS A 148 -21.59 -13.00 -23.41
C LYS A 148 -20.37 -12.63 -24.27
N ILE A 149 -19.22 -12.43 -23.65
CA ILE A 149 -17.95 -12.19 -24.34
C ILE A 149 -17.64 -13.36 -25.29
N GLY A 150 -17.19 -13.04 -26.50
CA GLY A 150 -16.89 -13.97 -27.59
C GLY A 150 -18.12 -14.32 -28.45
N ASN A 151 -19.32 -13.89 -28.06
CA ASN A 151 -20.52 -14.14 -28.86
C ASN A 151 -20.43 -13.42 -30.21
N LYS A 152 -20.81 -14.11 -31.28
CA LYS A 152 -20.82 -13.59 -32.65
C LYS A 152 -22.18 -12.97 -32.93
N VAL A 153 -22.17 -11.76 -33.47
CA VAL A 153 -23.37 -10.98 -33.81
C VAL A 153 -23.15 -10.30 -35.15
N ALA A 154 -24.20 -9.76 -35.75
CA ALA A 154 -24.07 -8.95 -36.96
C ALA A 154 -24.49 -7.51 -36.70
N VAL A 155 -23.79 -6.56 -37.32
CA VAL A 155 -24.12 -5.13 -37.25
C VAL A 155 -24.49 -4.64 -38.66
N ASN A 156 -25.63 -3.98 -38.79
CA ASN A 156 -26.05 -3.38 -40.05
C ASN A 156 -25.54 -1.93 -40.15
N VAL A 157 -24.58 -1.69 -41.04
CA VAL A 157 -24.02 -0.36 -41.32
C VAL A 157 -24.26 -0.02 -42.77
N ARG A 158 -25.06 1.03 -43.03
CA ARG A 158 -25.38 1.51 -44.39
C ARG A 158 -25.95 0.42 -45.29
N ASN A 159 -26.92 -0.35 -44.79
CA ASN A 159 -27.54 -1.49 -45.48
C ASN A 159 -26.57 -2.62 -45.84
N ARG A 160 -25.45 -2.73 -45.12
CA ARG A 160 -24.52 -3.84 -45.23
C ARG A 160 -24.37 -4.52 -43.88
N THR A 161 -24.63 -5.82 -43.86
CA THR A 161 -24.48 -6.66 -42.68
C THR A 161 -23.02 -7.06 -42.52
N MET A 162 -22.45 -6.78 -41.36
CA MET A 162 -21.05 -7.07 -41.03
C MET A 162 -20.94 -7.95 -39.80
N ASP A 163 -19.96 -8.84 -39.79
CA ASP A 163 -19.66 -9.62 -38.59
C ASP A 163 -19.07 -8.74 -37.50
N ALA A 164 -19.58 -8.96 -36.30
CA ALA A 164 -19.04 -8.41 -35.09
C ALA A 164 -18.96 -9.47 -33.99
N GLU A 165 -18.22 -9.13 -32.95
CA GLU A 165 -18.03 -9.99 -31.79
C GLU A 165 -18.11 -9.14 -30.53
N ILE A 166 -18.80 -9.67 -29.52
CA ILE A 166 -18.84 -9.08 -28.19
C ILE A 166 -17.47 -9.27 -27.53
N VAL A 167 -16.84 -8.17 -27.10
CA VAL A 167 -15.51 -8.19 -26.50
C VAL A 167 -15.49 -7.49 -25.15
N LYS A 168 -14.48 -7.84 -24.36
CA LYS A 168 -14.23 -7.21 -23.07
C LYS A 168 -13.78 -5.76 -23.26
N MET A 169 -14.30 -4.87 -22.42
CA MET A 169 -13.78 -3.50 -22.25
C MET A 169 -12.92 -3.42 -20.97
N PRO A 170 -11.89 -2.55 -20.93
CA PRO A 170 -11.45 -1.66 -22.02
C PRO A 170 -10.81 -2.44 -23.19
N PHE A 171 -10.82 -1.86 -24.39
CA PHE A 171 -10.22 -2.49 -25.59
C PHE A 171 -8.70 -2.39 -25.57
N VAL A 172 -8.18 -1.29 -25.02
CA VAL A 172 -6.76 -1.08 -24.72
C VAL A 172 -6.60 -1.06 -23.20
N PRO A 173 -5.68 -1.85 -22.62
CA PRO A 173 -5.44 -1.83 -21.17
C PRO A 173 -5.14 -0.42 -20.65
N ALA A 174 -5.76 -0.03 -19.55
CA ALA A 174 -5.54 1.29 -18.96
C ALA A 174 -4.21 1.33 -18.18
N ASN A 175 -3.38 2.34 -18.48
CA ASN A 175 -2.13 2.63 -17.76
C ASN A 175 -2.32 3.70 -16.66
N TYR A 176 -3.38 3.61 -15.85
CA TYR A 176 -3.58 4.57 -14.76
C TYR A 176 -2.42 4.49 -13.76
N TYR A 177 -1.87 5.64 -13.37
CA TYR A 177 -0.98 5.67 -12.22
C TYR A 177 -1.75 5.16 -11.00
N LYS A 178 -1.37 3.97 -10.56
CA LYS A 178 -1.68 3.51 -9.22
C LYS A 178 -0.45 3.90 -8.43
N ALA A 179 -0.63 4.77 -7.44
CA ALA A 179 0.41 4.96 -6.43
C ALA A 179 0.90 3.56 -6.06
N PRO A 180 2.20 3.26 -6.19
CA PRO A 180 2.68 1.98 -5.73
C PRO A 180 2.28 1.95 -4.26
N THR A 181 1.30 1.13 -3.93
CA THR A 181 1.17 0.63 -2.59
C THR A 181 2.45 -0.17 -2.44
N LYS A 182 3.55 0.49 -2.02
CA LYS A 182 4.71 -0.18 -1.46
C LYS A 182 4.24 -0.77 -0.13
N THR A 183 3.29 -1.69 -0.19
CA THR A 183 3.03 -2.59 0.91
C THR A 183 4.28 -3.45 0.95
N CYS A 184 5.13 -3.16 1.92
CA CYS A 184 6.33 -3.90 2.24
C CYS A 184 5.95 -5.26 2.82
N ARG A 185 5.21 -6.08 2.05
CA ARG A 185 4.52 -7.31 2.48
C ARG A 185 4.78 -8.46 1.50
N TYR A 186 5.95 -8.47 0.86
CA TYR A 186 6.35 -9.53 -0.05
C TYR A 186 6.92 -10.70 0.74
N PRO A 187 6.65 -11.96 0.37
CA PRO A 187 7.31 -13.10 1.00
C PRO A 187 8.83 -12.96 0.85
N LEU A 188 9.55 -13.07 1.96
CA LEU A 188 11.01 -12.95 1.97
C LEU A 188 11.68 -14.20 1.38
N GLY A 189 10.94 -15.31 1.31
CA GLY A 189 11.26 -16.49 0.53
C GLY A 189 11.76 -17.65 1.36
N ILE A 190 11.18 -17.82 2.55
CA ILE A 190 11.34 -19.03 3.35
C ILE A 190 10.65 -20.21 2.64
N GLU A 191 9.46 -20.02 2.08
CA GLU A 191 8.78 -21.05 1.30
C GLU A 191 9.55 -21.41 0.03
N THR A 192 9.96 -20.39 -0.72
CA THR A 192 10.50 -20.54 -2.08
C THR A 192 11.96 -21.01 -2.11
N GLY A 193 12.63 -21.08 -0.96
CA GLY A 193 14.05 -21.44 -0.87
C GLY A 193 15.01 -20.28 -1.14
N LYS A 194 14.51 -19.05 -1.35
CA LYS A 194 15.36 -17.86 -1.52
C LYS A 194 16.19 -17.57 -0.27
N ILE A 195 15.61 -17.75 0.91
CA ILE A 195 16.37 -17.81 2.17
C ILE A 195 16.94 -19.23 2.28
N LEU A 196 18.26 -19.37 2.23
CA LEU A 196 18.96 -20.66 2.21
C LEU A 196 18.93 -21.37 3.57
N ASP A 197 19.13 -22.68 3.58
CA ASP A 197 19.16 -23.48 4.81
C ASP A 197 20.22 -22.99 5.82
N SER A 198 21.35 -22.48 5.32
CA SER A 198 22.43 -21.91 6.15
C SER A 198 22.03 -20.65 6.93
N ALA A 199 20.91 -20.01 6.56
CA ALA A 199 20.39 -18.84 7.27
C ALA A 199 19.60 -19.22 8.53
N PHE A 200 19.26 -20.51 8.71
CA PHE A 200 18.47 -20.98 9.84
C PHE A 200 19.35 -21.56 10.95
N SER A 201 19.03 -21.22 12.19
CA SER A 201 19.54 -21.89 13.39
C SER A 201 18.43 -22.00 14.43
N SER A 202 18.63 -22.80 15.48
CA SER A 202 17.68 -22.91 16.58
C SER A 202 18.38 -23.17 17.90
N SER A 203 17.69 -22.92 19.01
CA SER A 203 18.15 -23.27 20.37
C SER A 203 18.38 -24.78 20.52
N SER A 204 17.46 -25.58 20.00
CA SER A 204 17.54 -27.04 20.00
C SER A 204 16.68 -27.64 18.89
N HIS A 205 16.76 -28.95 18.70
CA HIS A 205 15.85 -29.73 17.87
C HIS A 205 15.82 -31.18 18.35
N ILE A 206 14.72 -31.91 18.10
CA ILE A 206 14.57 -33.30 18.54
C ILE A 206 15.53 -34.25 17.80
N ASN A 207 15.65 -34.10 16.48
CA ASN A 207 16.55 -34.89 15.62
C ASN A 207 16.80 -34.17 14.28
N ASP A 208 17.66 -34.74 13.43
CA ASP A 208 18.07 -34.15 12.15
C ASP A 208 16.91 -33.89 11.17
N SER A 209 15.77 -34.57 11.33
CA SER A 209 14.58 -34.34 10.52
C SER A 209 13.72 -33.15 10.97
N THR A 210 14.03 -32.56 12.13
CA THR A 210 13.29 -31.45 12.75
C THR A 210 14.16 -30.21 13.01
N VAL A 211 15.24 -30.05 12.24
CA VAL A 211 16.15 -28.89 12.33
C VAL A 211 15.48 -27.60 11.87
N ALA A 212 16.08 -26.46 12.21
CA ALA A 212 15.55 -25.13 11.90
C ALA A 212 15.21 -24.91 10.41
N SER A 213 16.05 -25.38 9.49
CA SER A 213 15.82 -25.22 8.04
C SER A 213 14.59 -25.97 7.51
N LYS A 214 14.01 -26.88 8.31
CA LYS A 214 12.77 -27.57 8.00
C LYS A 214 11.52 -26.77 8.36
N ALA A 215 11.65 -25.61 9.00
CA ALA A 215 10.53 -24.75 9.38
C ALA A 215 9.94 -23.95 8.21
N ARG A 216 10.03 -24.42 6.97
CA ARG A 216 9.47 -23.73 5.81
C ARG A 216 7.97 -23.97 5.74
N ILE A 217 7.19 -22.91 5.55
CA ILE A 217 5.72 -23.01 5.48
C ILE A 217 5.23 -23.86 4.31
N ARG A 218 4.00 -24.36 4.40
CA ARG A 218 3.35 -25.17 3.36
C ARG A 218 4.09 -26.47 2.99
N ASN A 219 5.02 -26.92 3.84
CA ASN A 219 5.65 -28.23 3.75
C ASN A 219 4.93 -29.24 4.66
N GLU A 220 4.16 -30.19 4.12
CA GLU A 220 3.32 -31.09 4.92
C GLU A 220 4.08 -32.14 5.75
N ILE A 221 5.36 -32.35 5.46
CA ILE A 221 6.14 -33.47 6.01
C ILE A 221 7.07 -33.01 7.15
N TYR A 222 7.68 -31.84 6.99
CA TYR A 222 8.75 -31.37 7.88
C TYR A 222 8.37 -30.10 8.66
N GLY A 223 9.12 -29.82 9.72
CA GLY A 223 8.96 -28.64 10.56
C GLY A 223 10.06 -28.60 11.61
N TRP A 224 10.37 -27.42 12.13
CA TRP A 224 11.28 -27.33 13.28
C TRP A 224 10.54 -27.74 14.55
N CYS A 225 11.13 -28.64 15.33
CA CYS A 225 10.54 -29.08 16.61
C CYS A 225 11.62 -28.99 17.70
N PRO A 226 11.48 -28.11 18.72
CA PRO A 226 12.43 -28.00 19.81
C PRO A 226 12.51 -29.30 20.63
N PHE A 227 13.68 -29.57 21.21
CA PHE A 227 13.93 -30.73 22.05
C PHE A 227 13.06 -30.68 23.33
N ASN A 228 13.01 -29.51 23.95
CA ASN A 228 12.24 -29.28 25.17
C ASN A 228 10.75 -29.13 24.88
N LYS A 229 9.90 -29.57 25.81
CA LYS A 229 8.47 -29.24 25.81
C LYS A 229 8.29 -27.75 26.09
N ILE A 230 7.39 -27.10 25.37
CA ILE A 230 7.18 -25.66 25.47
C ILE A 230 6.07 -25.36 26.48
N SER A 231 6.34 -24.37 27.32
CA SER A 231 5.42 -23.70 28.26
C SER A 231 5.51 -22.19 28.09
N SER A 232 4.75 -21.43 28.88
CA SER A 232 4.84 -19.96 28.92
C SER A 232 6.18 -19.40 29.43
N THR A 233 7.02 -20.23 30.05
CA THR A 233 8.32 -19.83 30.63
C THR A 233 9.52 -20.45 29.92
N THR A 234 9.28 -21.31 28.94
CA THR A 234 10.35 -22.01 28.21
C THR A 234 10.96 -21.08 27.17
N TYR A 235 12.29 -20.97 27.16
CA TYR A 235 13.02 -20.21 26.14
C TYR A 235 13.64 -21.15 25.10
N GLU A 236 12.88 -21.44 24.06
CA GLU A 236 13.34 -22.07 22.83
C GLU A 236 13.11 -21.09 21.68
N TYR A 237 13.92 -21.14 20.63
CA TYR A 237 13.77 -20.23 19.50
C TYR A 237 14.23 -20.86 18.19
N ILE A 238 13.61 -20.42 17.11
CA ILE A 238 14.17 -20.50 15.76
C ILE A 238 14.70 -19.13 15.36
N GLN A 239 15.91 -19.08 14.83
CA GLN A 239 16.60 -17.87 14.40
C GLN A 239 16.83 -17.89 12.90
N ILE A 240 16.61 -16.73 12.27
CA ILE A 240 16.78 -16.53 10.82
C ILE A 240 17.70 -15.33 10.60
N ASP A 241 18.76 -15.57 9.84
CA ASP A 241 19.71 -14.56 9.36
C ASP A 241 19.28 -14.06 7.98
N LEU A 242 18.78 -12.83 7.92
CA LEU A 242 18.31 -12.20 6.69
C LEU A 242 19.46 -11.62 5.86
N VAL A 243 20.69 -11.63 6.39
CA VAL A 243 21.94 -11.09 5.82
C VAL A 243 21.93 -9.57 5.65
N ASN A 244 20.91 -9.02 5.02
CA ASN A 244 20.71 -7.59 4.81
C ASN A 244 19.60 -7.05 5.71
N LEU A 245 19.67 -5.75 6.05
CA LEU A 245 18.59 -5.08 6.75
C LEU A 245 17.28 -5.21 5.96
N THR A 246 16.27 -5.72 6.64
CA THR A 246 14.98 -6.05 6.06
C THR A 246 13.88 -5.50 6.95
N VAL A 247 12.89 -4.89 6.33
CA VAL A 247 11.64 -4.51 7.02
C VAL A 247 10.73 -5.73 7.04
N ILE A 248 10.22 -6.11 8.20
CA ILE A 248 9.33 -7.24 8.43
C ILE A 248 8.00 -6.68 8.91
N THR A 249 6.92 -6.98 8.19
CA THR A 249 5.57 -6.45 8.45
C THR A 249 4.54 -7.56 8.68
N LEU A 250 4.86 -8.80 8.32
CA LEU A 250 4.04 -9.96 8.65
C LEU A 250 4.89 -11.16 9.01
N ILE A 251 4.31 -11.99 9.87
CA ILE A 251 4.76 -13.35 10.12
C ILE A 251 3.59 -14.28 9.88
N GLU A 252 3.81 -15.31 9.08
CA GLU A 252 2.86 -16.40 8.89
C GLU A 252 3.41 -17.64 9.59
N LEU A 253 2.63 -18.25 10.48
CA LEU A 253 3.01 -19.43 11.25
C LEU A 253 2.11 -20.61 10.90
N GLN A 254 2.63 -21.83 11.00
CA GLN A 254 1.89 -23.06 10.82
C GLN A 254 2.49 -24.15 11.72
N GLY A 255 1.66 -25.01 12.33
CA GLY A 255 2.15 -26.19 13.05
C GLY A 255 2.69 -27.27 12.12
N LYS A 256 3.11 -28.45 12.63
CA LYS A 256 3.38 -29.61 11.77
C LYS A 256 2.09 -30.42 11.57
N PHE A 257 1.78 -30.79 10.33
CA PHE A 257 0.61 -31.61 10.04
C PHE A 257 0.71 -32.96 10.78
N SER A 258 -0.36 -33.34 11.48
CA SER A 258 -0.47 -34.63 12.17
C SER A 258 -1.91 -35.13 12.05
N LEU A 259 -2.05 -36.42 11.74
CA LEU A 259 -3.33 -37.14 11.73
C LEU A 259 -3.77 -37.56 13.14
N THR A 260 -2.91 -37.38 14.16
CA THR A 260 -3.23 -37.70 15.57
C THR A 260 -3.70 -36.46 16.33
N PRO A 261 -4.63 -36.58 17.30
CA PRO A 261 -5.22 -35.44 18.02
C PRO A 261 -4.27 -34.68 18.95
N ASN A 262 -3.03 -35.15 19.13
CA ASN A 262 -2.03 -34.46 19.94
C ASN A 262 -1.47 -33.30 19.13
N GLU A 263 -2.21 -32.21 19.10
CA GLU A 263 -1.93 -30.97 18.40
C GLU A 263 -0.52 -30.43 18.74
N GLN A 264 0.39 -30.40 17.77
CA GLN A 264 1.78 -29.90 17.89
C GLN A 264 1.92 -28.56 17.16
N PHE A 265 1.58 -27.46 17.83
CA PHE A 265 1.71 -26.09 17.31
C PHE A 265 1.86 -25.08 18.47
N ALA A 266 2.51 -23.94 18.23
CA ALA A 266 2.56 -22.85 19.22
C ALA A 266 1.29 -21.99 19.12
N ASP A 267 0.58 -21.82 20.25
CA ASP A 267 -0.66 -21.02 20.31
C ASP A 267 -0.38 -19.52 20.56
N ALA A 268 0.85 -19.20 20.91
CA ALA A 268 1.39 -17.85 21.01
C ALA A 268 2.89 -17.83 20.69
N PHE A 269 3.46 -16.64 20.53
CA PHE A 269 4.90 -16.49 20.35
C PHE A 269 5.39 -15.11 20.78
N GLN A 270 6.69 -15.02 21.04
CA GLN A 270 7.43 -13.77 21.21
C GLN A 270 8.40 -13.59 20.03
N ILE A 271 8.81 -12.34 19.80
CA ILE A 271 9.82 -12.01 18.80
C ILE A 271 10.98 -11.29 19.48
N GLU A 272 12.20 -11.72 19.16
CA GLU A 272 13.42 -10.96 19.42
C GLU A 272 14.11 -10.67 18.10
N TYR A 273 14.69 -9.48 17.94
CA TYR A 273 15.40 -9.13 16.72
C TYR A 273 16.60 -8.23 17.00
N ARG A 274 17.50 -8.08 16.01
CA ARG A 274 18.60 -7.11 16.05
C ARG A 274 18.93 -6.58 14.66
N ARG A 275 19.39 -5.33 14.60
CA ARG A 275 19.78 -4.65 13.35
C ARG A 275 21.25 -4.83 13.03
N ASP A 276 22.09 -4.99 14.05
CA ASP A 276 23.52 -5.31 13.93
C ASP A 276 23.85 -6.50 14.85
N ARG A 277 24.70 -7.42 14.39
CA ARG A 277 25.21 -8.57 15.15
C ARG A 277 25.89 -8.19 16.46
N LYS A 278 26.42 -6.96 16.55
CA LYS A 278 27.05 -6.40 17.76
C LYS A 278 26.05 -5.88 18.78
N GLN A 279 24.80 -5.62 18.36
CA GLN A 279 23.75 -5.15 19.26
C GLN A 279 23.19 -6.27 20.12
N LYS A 280 22.64 -5.89 21.28
CA LYS A 280 21.80 -6.77 22.09
C LYS A 280 20.50 -7.07 21.32
N TRP A 281 19.89 -8.21 21.64
CA TRP A 281 18.58 -8.55 21.14
C TRP A 281 17.52 -7.59 21.72
N ILE A 282 16.69 -7.08 20.83
CA ILE A 282 15.55 -6.23 21.15
C ILE A 282 14.31 -7.12 21.23
N LYS A 283 13.53 -6.99 22.30
CA LYS A 283 12.25 -7.67 22.45
C LYS A 283 11.17 -6.85 21.76
N TYR A 284 10.45 -7.46 20.84
CA TYR A 284 9.34 -6.81 20.16
C TYR A 284 8.16 -6.62 21.12
N LYS A 285 7.55 -5.44 21.08
CA LYS A 285 6.25 -5.13 21.67
C LYS A 285 5.37 -4.47 20.61
N ASP A 286 4.08 -4.74 20.63
CA ASP A 286 3.12 -4.04 19.77
C ASP A 286 2.71 -2.66 20.35
N PHE A 287 1.84 -1.94 19.65
CA PHE A 287 1.28 -0.65 20.10
C PHE A 287 0.51 -0.74 21.43
N SER A 288 0.06 -1.93 21.82
CA SER A 288 -0.60 -2.17 23.12
C SER A 288 0.40 -2.60 24.20
N GLU A 289 1.70 -2.44 23.96
CA GLU A 289 2.81 -2.85 24.80
C GLU A 289 2.82 -4.36 25.14
N GLN A 290 2.22 -5.18 24.28
CA GLN A 290 2.19 -6.63 24.46
C GLN A 290 3.40 -7.27 23.79
N TYR A 291 4.10 -8.11 24.55
CA TYR A 291 5.23 -8.91 24.07
C TYR A 291 4.80 -10.24 23.45
N ILE A 292 3.63 -10.75 23.84
CA ILE A 292 3.13 -12.06 23.43
C ILE A 292 2.09 -11.87 22.33
N LEU A 293 2.36 -12.45 21.16
CA LEU A 293 1.50 -12.41 20.00
C LEU A 293 0.74 -13.73 19.86
N SER A 294 -0.51 -13.68 19.41
CA SER A 294 -1.31 -14.89 19.18
C SER A 294 -0.73 -15.72 18.04
N GLY A 295 -0.58 -17.02 18.25
CA GLY A 295 -0.03 -17.98 17.28
C GLY A 295 -1.13 -18.72 16.52
N ASN A 296 -0.87 -19.99 16.24
CA ASN A 296 -1.79 -20.89 15.54
C ASN A 296 -2.94 -21.35 16.46
N VAL A 297 -4.08 -21.68 15.85
CA VAL A 297 -5.22 -22.32 16.55
C VAL A 297 -5.34 -23.82 16.25
N ASN A 298 -4.60 -24.31 15.25
CA ASN A 298 -4.48 -25.71 14.91
C ASN A 298 -3.14 -25.95 14.16
N SER A 299 -2.83 -27.21 13.85
CA SER A 299 -1.54 -27.58 13.25
C SER A 299 -1.44 -27.39 11.73
N TYR A 300 -2.55 -27.14 11.03
CA TYR A 300 -2.61 -27.23 9.56
C TYR A 300 -3.02 -25.93 8.87
N ILE A 301 -3.76 -25.03 9.52
CA ILE A 301 -4.15 -23.73 8.96
C ILE A 301 -3.03 -22.71 9.20
N PRO A 302 -2.40 -22.16 8.15
CA PRO A 302 -1.49 -21.04 8.30
C PRO A 302 -2.18 -19.85 8.96
N THR A 303 -1.51 -19.22 9.92
CA THR A 303 -2.01 -18.06 10.65
C THR A 303 -1.09 -16.88 10.41
N ILE A 304 -1.63 -15.82 9.82
CA ILE A 304 -0.90 -14.57 9.54
C ILE A 304 -1.08 -13.61 10.72
N ARG A 305 0.00 -12.93 11.09
CA ARG A 305 0.03 -11.84 12.07
C ARG A 305 0.72 -10.63 11.49
N ASP A 306 0.01 -9.51 11.54
CA ASP A 306 0.54 -8.17 11.30
C ASP A 306 1.54 -7.80 12.40
N ILE A 307 2.69 -7.30 11.98
CA ILE A 307 3.73 -6.78 12.85
C ILE A 307 3.66 -5.26 12.75
N LEU A 308 3.07 -4.66 13.78
CA LEU A 308 2.80 -3.24 13.93
C LEU A 308 3.23 -2.82 15.34
N PRO A 309 4.31 -2.01 15.48
CA PRO A 309 5.10 -1.38 14.40
C PRO A 309 5.95 -2.38 13.59
N ALA A 310 6.33 -2.03 12.36
CA ALA A 310 7.16 -2.90 11.53
C ALA A 310 8.56 -3.07 12.14
N ILE A 311 9.13 -4.27 12.03
CA ILE A 311 10.48 -4.57 12.53
C ILE A 311 11.50 -4.29 11.43
N ILE A 312 12.58 -3.58 11.75
CA ILE A 312 13.78 -3.51 10.89
C ILE A 312 14.84 -4.39 11.53
N ALA A 313 15.30 -5.43 10.83
CA ALA A 313 16.25 -6.40 11.39
C ALA A 313 17.17 -7.02 10.34
N GLN A 314 18.35 -7.46 10.79
CA GLN A 314 19.21 -8.41 10.07
C GLN A 314 19.01 -9.84 10.59
N GLU A 315 18.67 -9.99 11.87
CA GLU A 315 18.39 -11.29 12.48
C GLU A 315 17.12 -11.21 13.31
N ILE A 316 16.31 -12.27 13.24
CA ILE A 316 15.06 -12.41 13.97
C ILE A 316 14.98 -13.79 14.61
N ARG A 317 14.43 -13.83 15.83
CA ARG A 317 14.10 -15.01 16.60
C ARG A 317 12.60 -15.06 16.82
N ILE A 318 12.04 -16.24 16.56
CA ILE A 318 10.66 -16.56 16.91
C ILE A 318 10.69 -17.54 18.08
N ILE A 319 10.13 -17.11 19.20
CA ILE A 319 10.11 -17.85 20.46
C ILE A 319 8.70 -18.44 20.64
N PRO A 320 8.49 -19.76 20.42
CA PRO A 320 7.19 -20.38 20.65
C PRO A 320 6.75 -20.29 22.11
N ILE A 321 5.44 -20.06 22.29
CA ILE A 321 4.77 -20.12 23.58
C ILE A 321 3.59 -21.09 23.49
N VAL A 322 3.37 -21.81 24.58
CA VAL A 322 2.14 -22.57 24.84
C VAL A 322 1.48 -21.95 26.06
N THR A 323 0.31 -21.36 25.89
CA THR A 323 -0.44 -20.67 26.96
C THR A 323 -1.15 -21.62 27.91
N GLY A 324 -1.39 -22.86 27.49
CA GLY A 324 -1.98 -23.90 28.33
C GLY A 324 -1.08 -24.30 29.50
N LEU A 325 -1.70 -24.80 30.58
CA LEU A 325 -0.99 -25.18 31.82
C LEU A 325 -0.04 -26.38 31.66
N ILE A 326 -0.22 -27.20 30.62
CA ILE A 326 0.55 -28.43 30.41
C ILE A 326 1.57 -28.19 29.30
N PRO A 327 2.88 -28.26 29.60
CA PRO A 327 3.90 -28.17 28.57
C PRO A 327 3.79 -29.31 27.56
N ARG A 328 3.96 -29.00 26.27
CA ARG A 328 3.86 -30.00 25.19
C ARG A 328 4.92 -29.81 24.11
N HIS A 329 5.19 -30.87 23.36
CA HIS A 329 5.99 -30.74 22.15
C HIS A 329 5.20 -29.99 21.09
N ILE A 330 5.87 -29.06 20.41
CA ILE A 330 5.34 -28.31 19.30
C ILE A 330 6.27 -28.48 18.11
N CYS A 331 5.75 -28.21 16.93
CA CYS A 331 6.57 -28.01 15.76
C CYS A 331 6.07 -26.74 15.05
N MET A 332 6.98 -26.03 14.41
CA MET A 332 6.67 -24.79 13.71
C MET A 332 7.20 -24.82 12.28
N ARG A 333 6.42 -24.19 11.43
CA ARG A 333 6.78 -23.72 10.11
C ARG A 333 6.39 -22.26 10.01
N LEU A 334 7.10 -21.49 9.19
CA LEU A 334 6.84 -20.07 9.06
C LEU A 334 7.21 -19.49 7.69
N GLU A 335 6.68 -18.31 7.41
CA GLU A 335 7.13 -17.39 6.37
C GLU A 335 7.18 -15.98 6.95
N LEU A 336 8.14 -15.18 6.48
CA LEU A 336 8.25 -13.77 6.83
C LEU A 336 7.87 -12.95 5.62
N TYR A 337 7.13 -11.85 5.82
CA TYR A 337 6.82 -10.92 4.75
C TYR A 337 7.35 -9.53 5.07
N GLY A 338 7.82 -8.87 4.02
CA GLY A 338 8.62 -7.68 4.17
C GLY A 338 9.12 -7.11 2.85
N CYS A 339 10.19 -6.35 2.95
CA CYS A 339 10.95 -5.83 1.81
C CYS A 339 12.36 -5.40 2.27
N PRO A 340 13.33 -5.28 1.34
CA PRO A 340 14.66 -4.77 1.68
C PRO A 340 14.60 -3.36 2.27
N TYR A 341 15.34 -3.12 3.35
CA TYR A 341 15.43 -1.81 3.97
C TYR A 341 16.61 -1.02 3.39
N THR A 342 16.35 -0.22 2.35
CA THR A 342 17.39 0.55 1.65
C THR A 342 17.76 1.86 2.33
N GLY A 343 16.94 2.31 3.29
CA GLY A 343 17.16 3.55 4.04
C GLY A 343 18.41 3.52 4.91
N GLY A 344 18.78 2.34 5.42
CA GLY A 344 20.01 2.11 6.17
C GLY A 344 20.11 2.81 7.52
N LEU A 345 19.03 3.43 8.01
CA LEU A 345 19.01 4.03 9.34
C LEU A 345 19.04 2.92 10.41
N MET A 346 19.98 3.03 11.33
CA MET A 346 20.22 2.05 12.39
C MET A 346 19.61 2.48 13.72
N SER A 347 19.67 3.78 14.00
CA SER A 347 19.10 4.41 15.19
C SER A 347 18.97 5.91 15.00
N TYR A 348 18.12 6.54 15.81
CA TYR A 348 18.17 7.98 16.05
C TYR A 348 18.24 8.30 17.54
N THR A 349 18.89 9.42 17.86
CA THR A 349 18.87 10.04 19.18
C THR A 349 17.97 11.25 19.17
N ILE A 350 17.00 11.33 20.08
CA ILE A 350 16.04 12.43 20.16
C ILE A 350 15.62 12.67 21.62
N PRO A 351 15.31 13.92 22.03
CA PRO A 351 14.59 14.15 23.28
C PRO A 351 13.23 13.44 23.25
N GLN A 352 12.83 12.79 24.33
CA GLN A 352 11.50 12.20 24.43
C GLN A 352 10.44 13.31 24.27
N GLY A 353 9.33 12.98 23.62
CA GLY A 353 8.20 13.89 23.43
C GLY A 353 7.57 14.33 24.76
N ASP A 354 6.67 15.30 24.69
CA ASP A 354 5.97 15.84 25.86
C ASP A 354 4.53 15.30 25.97
N LYS A 355 4.10 15.02 27.21
CA LYS A 355 2.72 14.67 27.60
C LYS A 355 2.13 13.43 26.94
N GLN A 356 1.54 13.56 25.76
CA GLN A 356 0.79 12.53 25.04
C GLN A 356 1.32 12.36 23.60
N PHE A 357 2.47 12.99 23.32
CA PHE A 357 3.17 12.97 22.04
C PHE A 357 4.53 12.29 22.20
N PHE A 358 4.57 11.21 22.99
CA PHE A 358 5.77 10.42 23.19
C PHE A 358 6.08 9.57 21.96
N ASP A 359 7.33 9.15 21.83
CA ASP A 359 7.70 8.04 20.96
C ASP A 359 7.41 6.74 21.71
N GLU A 360 6.21 6.18 21.54
CA GLU A 360 5.70 5.03 22.29
C GLU A 360 6.30 3.70 21.79
N THR A 361 6.62 3.65 20.49
CA THR A 361 7.20 2.46 19.84
C THR A 361 8.73 2.45 19.85
N TYR A 362 9.37 3.41 20.50
CA TYR A 362 10.82 3.47 20.56
C TYR A 362 11.42 2.20 21.18
N ASP A 363 12.30 1.55 20.43
CA ASP A 363 12.84 0.23 20.76
C ASP A 363 14.26 0.27 21.38
N GLY A 364 14.78 1.47 21.63
CA GLY A 364 16.09 1.71 22.24
C GLY A 364 16.00 2.03 23.73
N GLU A 365 16.98 2.79 24.23
CA GLU A 365 17.09 3.16 25.64
C GLU A 365 16.61 4.60 25.88
N ASN A 366 15.84 4.82 26.95
CA ASN A 366 15.53 6.16 27.45
C ASN A 366 16.42 6.49 28.64
N GLN A 367 17.39 7.37 28.43
CA GLN A 367 18.31 7.84 29.46
C GLN A 367 17.99 9.30 29.80
N ASN A 368 17.33 9.52 30.94
CA ASN A 368 16.97 10.85 31.45
C ASN A 368 16.19 11.71 30.45
N GLY A 369 15.22 11.12 29.74
CA GLY A 369 14.39 11.84 28.75
C GLY A 369 15.05 12.00 27.39
N ILE A 370 16.17 11.31 27.12
CA ILE A 370 16.80 11.23 25.80
C ILE A 370 16.73 9.78 25.33
N LEU A 371 16.07 9.58 24.19
CA LEU A 371 15.97 8.30 23.50
C LEU A 371 17.24 8.08 22.67
N LYS A 372 17.87 6.90 22.80
CA LYS A 372 19.12 6.53 22.12
C LYS A 372 19.12 5.08 21.65
N ASP A 373 19.94 4.82 20.64
CA ASP A 373 20.28 3.47 20.15
C ASP A 373 19.10 2.63 19.63
N GLY A 374 17.97 3.28 19.32
CA GLY A 374 16.78 2.65 18.77
C GLY A 374 16.11 3.44 17.64
N LEU A 375 15.01 2.87 17.18
CA LEU A 375 14.06 3.40 16.20
C LEU A 375 12.65 3.36 16.81
N GLY A 376 11.74 4.15 16.26
CA GLY A 376 10.38 4.28 16.75
C GLY A 376 9.49 4.99 15.71
N GLN A 377 8.53 5.78 16.18
CA GLN A 377 7.45 6.33 15.36
C GLN A 377 7.91 7.22 14.19
N LEU A 378 9.10 7.82 14.25
CA LEU A 378 9.63 8.59 13.12
C LEU A 378 9.95 7.71 11.89
N THR A 379 9.97 6.39 12.07
CA THR A 379 10.55 5.45 11.10
C THR A 379 9.75 4.16 10.92
N ASP A 380 8.61 4.03 11.59
CA ASP A 380 7.78 2.81 11.57
C ASP A 380 6.94 2.66 10.29
N GLY A 381 6.95 3.68 9.43
CA GLY A 381 6.23 3.70 8.15
C GLY A 381 4.77 4.13 8.26
N ILE A 382 4.31 4.54 9.44
CA ILE A 382 2.97 5.09 9.67
C ILE A 382 3.06 6.61 9.53
N ILE A 383 2.20 7.17 8.68
CA ILE A 383 2.12 8.62 8.46
C ILE A 383 0.73 9.05 8.93
N ALA A 384 0.71 10.03 9.83
CA ALA A 384 -0.53 10.57 10.36
C ALA A 384 -1.39 11.22 9.26
N PRO A 385 -2.73 11.20 9.36
CA PRO A 385 -3.61 11.83 8.37
C PRO A 385 -3.38 13.35 8.24
N ASP A 386 -3.43 13.85 7.00
CA ASP A 386 -3.18 15.28 6.72
C ASP A 386 -4.24 16.22 7.32
N ASP A 387 -5.46 15.73 7.58
CA ASP A 387 -6.57 16.56 8.07
C ASP A 387 -6.50 16.89 9.57
N ASN A 388 -5.47 16.38 10.28
CA ASN A 388 -5.26 16.56 11.72
C ASN A 388 -6.45 16.15 12.62
N LYS A 389 -7.43 15.39 12.12
CA LYS A 389 -8.56 14.96 12.96
C LYS A 389 -8.12 14.08 14.13
N GLN A 390 -7.28 13.08 13.86
CA GLN A 390 -6.69 12.23 14.90
C GLN A 390 -5.93 13.06 15.94
N LEU A 391 -5.19 14.08 15.50
CA LEU A 391 -4.46 14.98 16.39
C LEU A 391 -5.41 15.77 17.29
N ILE A 392 -6.52 16.27 16.76
CA ILE A 392 -7.57 16.95 17.55
C ILE A 392 -8.18 15.98 18.56
N ASP A 393 -8.50 14.76 18.15
CA ASP A 393 -9.07 13.74 19.04
C ASP A 393 -8.11 13.43 20.20
N VAL A 394 -6.82 13.25 19.92
CA VAL A 394 -5.77 13.05 20.94
C VAL A 394 -5.68 14.24 21.90
N ILE A 395 -5.83 15.47 21.41
CA ILE A 395 -5.79 16.68 22.25
C ILE A 395 -7.01 16.78 23.17
N GLN A 396 -8.18 16.37 22.68
CA GLN A 396 -9.47 16.54 23.36
C GLN A 396 -9.86 15.35 24.25
N SER A 397 -9.35 14.15 23.98
CA SER A 397 -9.69 12.95 24.74
C SER A 397 -9.03 12.93 26.12
N LYS A 398 -9.72 12.30 27.07
CA LYS A 398 -9.14 11.87 28.36
C LYS A 398 -8.66 10.42 28.33
N ASP A 399 -9.07 9.67 27.31
CA ASP A 399 -8.63 8.30 27.07
C ASP A 399 -7.32 8.30 26.28
N GLN A 400 -6.47 7.30 26.51
CA GLN A 400 -5.26 7.07 25.71
C GLN A 400 -5.66 6.67 24.28
N ILE A 401 -5.71 7.66 23.39
CA ILE A 401 -5.79 7.44 21.95
C ILE A 401 -4.37 7.29 21.43
N GLU A 402 -4.12 6.25 20.63
CA GLU A 402 -2.85 6.04 19.94
C GLU A 402 -2.45 7.29 19.15
N CYS A 403 -1.31 7.89 19.52
CA CYS A 403 -0.83 9.12 18.91
C CYS A 403 0.23 8.81 17.86
N GLN A 404 -0.05 9.12 16.60
CA GLN A 404 0.93 8.98 15.50
C GLN A 404 1.91 10.16 15.40
N TRP A 405 1.87 11.07 16.37
CA TRP A 405 2.69 12.28 16.38
C TRP A 405 3.65 12.28 17.57
N ILE A 406 4.90 12.64 17.30
CA ILE A 406 5.85 13.02 18.35
C ILE A 406 5.93 14.54 18.38
N GLY A 407 5.93 15.12 19.57
CA GLY A 407 5.84 16.57 19.75
C GLY A 407 6.40 17.05 21.06
N TRP A 408 6.85 18.31 21.06
CA TRP A 408 7.47 18.96 22.22
C TRP A 408 6.82 20.31 22.46
N LYS A 409 6.75 20.71 23.72
CA LYS A 409 6.48 22.09 24.09
C LYS A 409 7.67 22.95 23.74
N ARG A 410 7.39 24.17 23.31
CA ARG A 410 8.42 25.16 23.00
C ARG A 410 9.21 25.54 24.26
N GLN A 411 10.40 24.98 24.39
CA GLN A 411 11.38 25.32 25.45
C GLN A 411 12.78 25.57 24.88
N SER A 412 13.17 24.82 23.85
CA SER A 412 14.44 24.95 23.14
C SER A 412 14.32 24.38 21.73
N ASP A 413 15.36 24.56 20.92
CA ASP A 413 15.52 23.83 19.67
C ASP A 413 15.53 22.32 19.92
N ILE A 414 14.97 21.57 18.97
CA ILE A 414 14.89 20.11 19.04
C ILE A 414 15.99 19.52 18.18
N LYS A 415 16.90 18.78 18.80
CA LYS A 415 18.08 18.20 18.15
C LYS A 415 17.92 16.69 17.98
N LEU A 416 18.07 16.21 16.75
CA LEU A 416 18.04 14.81 16.40
C LEU A 416 19.39 14.40 15.81
N ASN A 417 19.91 13.24 16.18
CA ASN A 417 21.04 12.62 15.49
C ASN A 417 20.58 11.29 14.87
N PHE A 418 20.85 11.08 13.60
CA PHE A 418 20.51 9.86 12.86
C PHE A 418 21.78 9.13 12.48
N TYR A 419 21.86 7.83 12.77
CA TYR A 419 23.03 6.98 12.51
C TYR A 419 22.68 5.93 11.47
N PHE A 420 23.52 5.79 10.45
CA PHE A 420 23.30 4.92 9.31
C PHE A 420 24.32 3.77 9.28
N ASP A 421 23.95 2.69 8.60
CA ASP A 421 24.75 1.47 8.45
C ASP A 421 26.10 1.68 7.76
N THR A 422 26.18 2.68 6.89
CA THR A 422 27.29 2.97 5.99
C THR A 422 27.34 4.47 5.69
N ILE A 423 28.49 4.95 5.18
CA ILE A 423 28.61 6.32 4.66
C ILE A 423 27.69 6.47 3.45
N ARG A 424 26.80 7.46 3.51
CA ARG A 424 25.79 7.73 2.48
C ARG A 424 25.90 9.14 1.97
N ASN A 425 25.52 9.33 0.71
CA ASN A 425 25.36 10.62 0.09
C ASN A 425 23.89 11.05 0.21
N PHE A 426 23.60 11.96 1.13
CA PHE A 426 22.23 12.44 1.32
C PHE A 426 21.86 13.46 0.25
N THR A 427 20.67 13.32 -0.33
CA THR A 427 20.17 14.19 -1.41
C THR A 427 18.97 15.04 -0.99
N SER A 428 18.20 14.55 -0.03
CA SER A 428 17.01 15.22 0.47
C SER A 428 16.59 14.70 1.84
N ILE A 429 15.80 15.52 2.54
CA ILE A 429 15.09 15.16 3.77
C ILE A 429 13.62 15.52 3.59
N HIS A 430 12.74 14.62 4.01
CA HIS A 430 11.30 14.80 3.94
C HIS A 430 10.73 14.65 5.35
N VAL A 431 10.12 15.71 5.88
CA VAL A 431 9.57 15.73 7.24
C VAL A 431 8.07 15.92 7.15
N HIS A 432 7.29 14.95 7.65
CA HIS A 432 5.84 15.13 7.81
C HIS A 432 5.59 15.87 9.12
N THR A 433 4.90 17.01 9.05
CA THR A 433 4.67 17.87 10.21
C THR A 433 3.25 18.42 10.21
N SER A 434 2.69 18.59 11.40
CA SER A 434 1.40 19.24 11.59
C SER A 434 1.55 20.76 11.62
N ASN A 435 0.51 21.46 11.17
CA ASN A 435 0.42 22.92 11.23
C ASN A 435 -0.93 23.35 11.84
N LEU A 436 -1.42 22.60 12.83
CA LEU A 436 -2.69 22.89 13.52
C LEU A 436 -2.56 24.10 14.46
N PHE A 437 -2.30 25.28 13.90
CA PHE A 437 -2.04 26.51 14.65
C PHE A 437 -3.24 26.96 15.50
N THR A 438 -4.46 26.54 15.15
CA THR A 438 -5.68 26.75 15.96
C THR A 438 -5.62 26.12 17.34
N HIS A 439 -4.74 25.14 17.55
CA HIS A 439 -4.50 24.46 18.82
C HIS A 439 -3.06 24.69 19.33
N ASN A 440 -2.38 25.74 18.87
CA ASN A 440 -0.99 26.07 19.20
C ASN A 440 0.05 25.02 18.77
N ILE A 441 -0.21 24.28 17.69
CA ILE A 441 0.73 23.35 17.09
C ILE A 441 1.21 23.95 15.76
N TYR A 442 2.51 24.14 15.63
CA TYR A 442 3.12 24.82 14.50
C TYR A 442 4.19 23.94 13.87
N ALA A 443 4.34 24.06 12.55
CA ALA A 443 5.54 23.57 11.88
C ALA A 443 6.77 24.35 12.38
N PHE A 444 7.93 23.71 12.30
CA PHE A 444 9.21 24.34 12.61
C PHE A 444 9.50 25.50 11.65
N HIS A 445 10.16 26.54 12.16
CA HIS A 445 10.50 27.73 11.37
C HIS A 445 11.73 27.52 10.49
N SER A 446 12.76 26.85 11.02
CA SER A 446 13.94 26.50 10.25
C SER A 446 14.46 25.13 10.66
N ILE A 447 15.23 24.54 9.76
CA ILE A 447 15.91 23.27 9.95
C ILE A 447 17.36 23.43 9.54
N THR A 448 18.23 23.07 10.47
CA THR A 448 19.67 23.04 10.27
C THR A 448 20.12 21.60 10.18
N ILE A 449 20.89 21.27 9.15
CA ILE A 449 21.37 19.92 8.86
C ILE A 449 22.88 19.96 8.75
N SER A 450 23.54 19.02 9.42
CA SER A 450 25.00 18.90 9.46
C SER A 450 25.41 17.43 9.58
N ASN A 451 26.68 17.13 9.33
CA ASN A 451 27.24 15.85 9.74
C ASN A 451 27.43 15.84 11.27
N CYS A 452 27.60 14.65 11.86
CA CYS A 452 27.88 14.53 13.31
C CYS A 452 29.36 14.73 13.65
N ASN A 453 30.25 14.63 12.65
CA ASN A 453 31.70 14.62 12.82
C ASN A 453 32.28 16.04 12.84
N LYS A 454 32.52 16.56 14.05
CA LYS A 454 33.08 17.90 14.30
C LYS A 454 34.45 18.18 13.64
N ASN A 455 35.16 17.16 13.14
CA ASN A 455 36.51 17.26 12.58
C ASN A 455 36.54 17.40 11.04
N LEU A 456 35.44 17.14 10.35
CA LEU A 456 35.29 17.46 8.93
C LEU A 456 34.79 18.90 8.83
N ASN A 457 35.24 19.69 7.84
CA ASN A 457 34.69 21.03 7.60
C ASN A 457 33.15 20.96 7.65
N ASN A 458 32.56 21.54 8.70
CA ASN A 458 31.13 21.45 8.98
C ASN A 458 30.36 22.14 7.86
N SER A 459 29.99 21.40 6.82
CA SER A 459 28.99 21.83 5.84
C SER A 459 27.62 21.81 6.53
N GLN A 460 27.36 22.85 7.31
CA GLN A 460 26.06 23.11 7.90
C GLN A 460 25.18 23.80 6.86
N MET A 461 23.98 23.26 6.65
CA MET A 461 22.99 23.84 5.76
C MET A 461 21.77 24.23 6.59
N GLU A 462 21.32 25.46 6.46
CA GLU A 462 20.12 25.96 7.11
C GLU A 462 19.05 26.26 6.06
N PHE A 463 17.83 25.79 6.30
CA PHE A 463 16.68 26.03 5.46
C PHE A 463 15.59 26.70 6.30
N VAL A 464 15.20 27.90 5.91
CA VAL A 464 14.09 28.63 6.52
C VAL A 464 12.80 28.29 5.78
N ILE A 465 11.75 27.98 6.54
CA ILE A 465 10.44 27.64 6.04
C ILE A 465 9.50 28.82 6.24
N LEU A 466 8.77 29.16 5.19
CA LEU A 466 7.73 30.17 5.25
C LEU A 466 6.59 29.66 6.12
N ASN A 467 6.28 30.41 7.17
CA ASN A 467 5.16 30.09 8.05
C ASN A 467 3.85 30.13 7.24
N ASP A 468 3.06 29.06 7.33
CA ASP A 468 1.73 29.01 6.76
C ASP A 468 0.69 29.25 7.86
N TYR A 469 -0.01 30.38 7.78
CA TYR A 469 -1.07 30.75 8.72
C TYR A 469 -2.47 30.62 8.11
N ILE A 470 -2.58 29.93 6.97
CA ILE A 470 -3.84 29.77 6.22
C ILE A 470 -4.30 28.32 6.31
N ASN A 471 -3.41 27.37 6.04
CA ASN A 471 -3.76 25.96 5.98
C ASN A 471 -3.31 25.20 7.23
N THR A 472 -4.29 24.68 7.98
CA THR A 472 -4.07 23.91 9.20
C THR A 472 -3.69 22.46 8.96
N ASN A 473 -3.73 21.96 7.72
CA ASN A 473 -3.43 20.56 7.42
C ASN A 473 -1.94 20.24 7.63
N ALA A 474 -1.70 19.01 8.07
CA ALA A 474 -0.37 18.43 8.06
C ALA A 474 0.11 18.24 6.61
N ARG A 475 1.43 18.23 6.43
CA ARG A 475 2.06 18.13 5.12
C ARG A 475 3.47 17.61 5.23
N PHE A 476 4.00 17.15 4.11
CA PHE A 476 5.44 16.97 3.98
C PHE A 476 6.13 18.28 3.63
N ILE A 477 7.19 18.58 4.38
CA ILE A 477 8.19 19.57 4.03
C ILE A 477 9.35 18.83 3.38
N HIS A 478 9.62 19.16 2.13
CA HIS A 478 10.64 18.50 1.32
C HIS A 478 11.84 19.43 1.14
N ILE A 479 13.00 18.98 1.59
CA ILE A 479 14.26 19.73 1.55
C ILE A 479 15.18 18.99 0.62
N TYR A 480 15.58 19.63 -0.48
CA TYR A 480 16.47 19.05 -1.48
C TYR A 480 17.83 19.75 -1.42
N PHE A 481 18.91 18.98 -1.44
CA PHE A 481 20.28 19.52 -1.37
C PHE A 481 20.87 19.88 -2.74
N MET A 482 20.05 19.84 -3.80
CA MET A 482 20.45 19.83 -5.23
C MET A 482 21.28 21.02 -5.74
N ASN A 483 21.66 22.00 -4.91
CA ASN A 483 22.51 23.14 -5.28
C ASN A 483 23.62 23.45 -4.25
N GLN A 484 23.79 22.61 -3.23
CA GLN A 484 24.82 22.74 -2.18
C GLN A 484 25.70 21.47 -2.19
N THR A 485 26.90 21.53 -1.62
CA THR A 485 27.74 20.32 -1.47
C THR A 485 26.97 19.27 -0.69
N ASN A 486 26.61 18.15 -1.32
CA ASN A 486 25.85 17.09 -0.66
C ASN A 486 26.54 16.68 0.66
N ILE A 487 25.75 16.36 1.69
CA ILE A 487 26.30 15.80 2.92
C ILE A 487 26.62 14.34 2.66
N ILE A 488 27.92 13.99 2.75
CA ILE A 488 28.40 12.63 2.70
C ILE A 488 28.83 12.22 4.11
N SER A 489 28.07 11.33 4.74
CA SER A 489 28.28 10.94 6.14
C SER A 489 27.56 9.62 6.46
N ASP A 490 27.98 8.93 7.51
CA ASP A 490 27.23 7.84 8.15
C ASP A 490 26.34 8.36 9.31
N CYS A 491 26.38 9.66 9.59
CA CYS A 491 25.60 10.30 10.64
C CYS A 491 25.15 11.72 10.27
N LEU A 492 23.88 12.02 10.55
CA LEU A 492 23.28 13.35 10.39
C LEU A 492 22.86 13.94 11.73
N ASN A 493 23.21 15.20 11.95
CA ASN A 493 22.71 16.03 13.03
C ASN A 493 21.72 17.04 12.45
N ILE A 494 20.47 17.00 12.94
CA ILE A 494 19.36 17.84 12.50
C ILE A 494 18.85 18.64 13.69
N ILE A 495 18.72 19.96 13.52
CA ILE A 495 18.20 20.86 14.54
C ILE A 495 16.96 21.55 13.96
N PHE A 496 15.83 21.40 14.64
CA PHE A 496 14.59 22.10 14.34
C PHE A 496 14.43 23.30 15.27
N THR A 497 14.25 24.49 14.69
CA THR A 497 14.08 25.76 15.41
C THR A 497 12.65 26.26 15.22
N PHE A 498 12.05 26.80 16.28
CA PHE A 498 10.65 27.23 16.31
C PHE A 498 10.53 28.72 16.67
N ASN A 499 9.72 29.46 15.89
CA ASN A 499 9.46 30.91 16.08
C ASN A 499 8.47 31.22 17.17
#